data_AF-A0A933MF04-F1
#
_entry.id   AF-A0A933MF04-F1
#
_cell.length_a   1.000
_cell.length_b   1.000
_cell.length_c   1.000
_cell.angle_alpha   90.00
_cell.angle_beta   90.00
_cell.angle_gamma   90.00
#
_symmetry.space_group_name_H-M   'P 1'
#
loop_
_entity.id
_entity.type
_entity.pdbx_description
1 polymer ?
#
loop_
_entity_poly.entity_id
_entity_poly.type
_entity_poly.pdbx_seq_one_letter_code
_entity_poly.pdbx_strand_id
1 'polypeptide(L)'
;MKREDKKVLADLTRRGRQSLRVIRRAQVLQLVAKGRTAEDAAEAAGVATRTVKYIKERYAEGGLERAIWDAPRGGPKPALNGKQEARIVAMVCGPWPQGEARWSVRLVASEAVARGIAPKVGRETIRLLMRDHELKPWREKNVVHPGTDAGIRESDGEPARSLREALGSSGAGGRSGREAGAVVEGMPGAHPGG
;
A
#
# COMPACT_ATOMS: atom_id res chain seq x y z
N MET A 1 12.62 30.04 -16.28
CA MET A 1 11.53 29.09 -16.60
C MET A 1 11.95 28.20 -17.76
N LYS A 2 11.79 26.88 -17.63
CA LYS A 2 12.22 25.91 -18.65
C LYS A 2 11.32 25.94 -19.90
N ARG A 3 11.82 25.45 -21.04
CA ARG A 3 11.06 25.46 -22.31
C ARG A 3 9.89 24.47 -22.28
N GLU A 4 10.10 23.35 -21.59
CA GLU A 4 9.12 22.29 -21.35
C GLU A 4 7.94 22.83 -20.55
N ASP A 5 8.22 23.58 -19.49
CA ASP A 5 7.20 24.20 -18.64
C ASP A 5 6.29 25.14 -19.43
N LYS A 6 6.86 25.92 -20.35
CA LYS A 6 6.07 26.82 -21.22
C LYS A 6 5.08 26.06 -22.10
N LYS A 7 5.47 24.87 -22.62
CA LYS A 7 4.57 24.01 -23.42
C LYS A 7 3.44 23.45 -22.57
N VAL A 8 3.74 22.96 -21.37
CA VAL A 8 2.74 22.42 -20.44
C VAL A 8 1.75 23.52 -20.02
N LEU A 9 2.25 24.71 -19.67
CA LEU A 9 1.40 25.85 -19.33
C LEU A 9 0.44 26.22 -20.46
N ALA A 10 0.93 26.30 -21.71
CA ALA A 10 0.11 26.61 -22.88
C ALA A 10 -0.99 25.57 -23.10
N ASP A 11 -0.65 24.30 -22.90
CA ASP A 11 -1.58 23.20 -23.03
C ASP A 11 -2.66 23.20 -21.94
N LEU A 12 -2.29 23.49 -20.68
CA LEU A 12 -3.22 23.64 -19.56
C LEU A 12 -4.22 24.78 -19.76
N THR A 13 -3.78 25.90 -20.34
CA THR A 13 -4.68 27.03 -20.63
C THR A 13 -5.58 26.79 -21.83
N ARG A 14 -5.19 25.90 -22.76
CA ARG A 14 -5.96 25.60 -23.98
C ARG A 14 -6.98 24.50 -23.77
N ARG A 15 -6.67 23.49 -22.95
CA ARG A 15 -7.57 22.37 -22.68
C ARG A 15 -8.65 22.80 -21.68
N GLY A 16 -9.91 22.88 -22.12
CA GLY A 16 -11.05 23.24 -21.28
C GLY A 16 -11.43 22.25 -20.16
N ARG A 17 -10.60 21.24 -19.86
CA ARG A 17 -10.84 20.22 -18.83
C ARG A 17 -9.92 20.38 -17.62
N GLN A 18 -9.73 21.61 -17.15
CA GLN A 18 -8.90 21.90 -15.98
C GLN A 18 -9.66 22.78 -14.98
N SER A 19 -9.35 22.67 -13.69
CA SER A 19 -10.01 23.54 -12.70
C SER A 19 -9.64 25.00 -12.91
N LEU A 20 -10.52 25.94 -12.55
CA LEU A 20 -10.21 27.37 -12.70
C LEU A 20 -8.93 27.79 -11.94
N ARG A 21 -8.63 27.12 -10.82
CA ARG A 21 -7.41 27.34 -10.04
C ARG A 21 -6.16 26.95 -10.83
N VAL A 22 -6.20 25.81 -11.53
CA VAL A 22 -5.15 25.37 -12.46
C VAL A 22 -4.87 26.46 -13.48
N ILE A 23 -5.94 26.88 -14.17
CA ILE A 23 -5.85 27.77 -15.32
C ILE A 23 -5.29 29.12 -14.88
N ARG A 24 -5.79 29.69 -13.77
CA ARG A 24 -5.30 30.96 -13.22
C ARG A 24 -3.83 30.88 -12.83
N ARG A 25 -3.40 29.81 -12.13
CA ARG A 25 -1.98 29.63 -11.77
C ARG A 25 -1.09 29.52 -13.01
N ALA A 26 -1.57 28.83 -14.05
CA ALA A 26 -0.86 28.72 -15.31
C ALA A 26 -0.74 30.07 -16.04
N GLN A 27 -1.83 30.86 -16.10
CA GLN A 27 -1.83 32.20 -16.65
C GLN A 27 -0.86 33.14 -15.92
N VAL A 28 -0.86 33.11 -14.58
CA VAL A 28 0.09 33.87 -13.76
C VAL A 28 1.53 33.53 -14.15
N LEU A 29 1.89 32.24 -14.20
CA LEU A 29 3.24 31.84 -14.58
C LEU A 29 3.60 32.26 -16.01
N GLN A 30 2.68 32.17 -16.97
CA GLN A 30 2.90 32.64 -18.34
C GLN A 30 3.15 34.15 -18.39
N LEU A 31 2.39 34.95 -17.65
CA LEU A 31 2.51 36.41 -17.62
C LEU A 31 3.83 36.83 -16.97
N VAL A 32 4.18 36.22 -15.84
CA VAL A 32 5.47 36.45 -15.17
C VAL A 32 6.64 36.03 -16.07
N ALA A 33 6.51 34.92 -16.81
CA ALA A 33 7.53 34.48 -17.77
C ALA A 33 7.74 35.43 -18.96
N LYS A 34 6.73 36.23 -19.28
CA LYS A 34 6.77 37.30 -20.29
C LYS A 34 7.31 38.62 -19.72
N GLY A 35 7.72 38.67 -18.45
CA GLY A 35 8.28 39.86 -17.81
C GLY A 35 7.22 40.84 -17.29
N ARG A 36 5.96 40.44 -17.17
CA ARG A 36 4.92 41.28 -16.57
C ARG A 36 5.16 41.48 -15.07
N THR A 37 4.75 42.64 -14.55
CA THR A 37 4.78 42.94 -13.12
C THR A 37 3.83 42.01 -12.37
N ALA A 38 3.96 41.95 -11.04
CA ALA A 38 3.08 41.10 -10.24
C ALA A 38 1.64 41.64 -10.26
N GLU A 39 1.49 42.95 -10.35
CA GLU A 39 0.25 43.71 -10.42
C GLU A 39 -0.47 43.44 -11.75
N ASP A 40 0.22 43.60 -12.89
CA ASP A 40 -0.35 43.32 -14.21
C ASP A 40 -0.77 41.84 -14.33
N ALA A 41 0.07 40.93 -13.81
CA ALA A 41 -0.21 39.51 -13.84
C ALA A 41 -1.41 39.14 -12.95
N ALA A 42 -1.57 39.83 -11.82
CA ALA A 42 -2.67 39.64 -10.89
C ALA A 42 -4.00 40.08 -11.52
N GLU A 43 -4.03 41.27 -12.12
CA GLU A 43 -5.19 41.81 -12.82
C GLU A 43 -5.63 40.90 -13.97
N ALA A 44 -4.71 40.56 -14.88
CA ALA A 44 -5.03 39.76 -16.06
C ALA A 44 -5.45 38.31 -15.73
N ALA A 45 -4.98 37.73 -14.61
CA ALA A 45 -5.39 36.39 -14.17
C ALA A 45 -6.58 36.42 -13.19
N GLY A 46 -7.07 37.59 -12.78
CA GLY A 46 -8.15 37.74 -11.81
C GLY A 46 -7.82 37.16 -10.43
N VAL A 47 -6.61 37.40 -9.94
CA VAL A 47 -6.13 36.96 -8.61
C VAL A 47 -5.50 38.12 -7.84
N ALA A 48 -5.33 38.00 -6.53
CA ALA A 48 -4.61 39.01 -5.75
C ALA A 48 -3.09 38.96 -6.03
N THR A 49 -2.40 40.11 -5.97
CA THR A 49 -0.93 40.23 -6.13
C THR A 49 -0.15 39.31 -5.19
N ARG A 50 -0.64 39.11 -3.95
CA ARG A 50 -0.06 38.14 -3.00
C ARG A 50 -0.07 36.70 -3.54
N THR A 51 -1.10 36.33 -4.29
CA THR A 51 -1.20 35.01 -4.94
C THR A 51 -0.13 34.85 -6.01
N VAL A 52 0.17 35.92 -6.77
CA VAL A 52 1.25 35.90 -7.78
C VAL A 52 2.60 35.64 -7.12
N LYS A 53 2.90 36.34 -6.01
CA LYS A 53 4.13 36.11 -5.23
C LYS A 53 4.22 34.66 -4.73
N TYR A 54 3.14 34.16 -4.13
CA TYR A 54 3.05 32.78 -3.66
C TYR A 54 3.28 31.74 -4.78
N ILE A 55 2.70 31.95 -5.97
CA ILE A 55 2.89 31.04 -7.11
C ILE A 55 4.35 31.06 -7.58
N LYS A 56 4.99 32.25 -7.62
CA LYS A 56 6.41 32.39 -7.98
C LYS A 56 7.31 31.65 -6.99
N GLU A 57 7.05 31.80 -5.69
CA GLU A 57 7.79 31.09 -4.63
C GLU A 57 7.64 29.57 -4.78
N ARG A 58 6.41 29.05 -4.96
CA ARG A 58 6.21 27.62 -5.18
C ARG A 58 6.93 27.08 -6.41
N TYR A 59 7.00 27.87 -7.49
CA TYR A 59 7.75 27.50 -8.69
C TYR A 59 9.25 27.46 -8.43
N ALA A 60 9.78 28.41 -7.65
CA ALA A 60 11.19 28.41 -7.26
C ALA A 60 11.55 27.22 -6.35
N GLU A 61 10.66 26.85 -5.43
CA GLU A 61 10.89 25.77 -4.45
C GLU A 61 10.76 24.35 -5.01
N GLY A 62 9.92 24.14 -6.03
CA GLY A 62 9.63 22.77 -6.51
C GLY A 62 9.15 22.69 -7.94
N GLY A 63 9.42 23.72 -8.74
CA GLY A 63 9.13 23.73 -10.17
C GLY A 63 7.64 23.80 -10.51
N LEU A 64 7.34 23.42 -11.75
CA LEU A 64 6.01 23.58 -12.34
C LEU A 64 4.94 22.81 -11.58
N GLU A 65 5.19 21.54 -11.26
CA GLU A 65 4.20 20.67 -10.62
C GLU A 65 3.74 21.24 -9.27
N ARG A 66 4.68 21.67 -8.42
CA ARG A 66 4.39 22.29 -7.12
C ARG A 66 3.67 23.64 -7.24
N ALA A 67 3.98 24.41 -8.27
CA ALA A 67 3.37 25.72 -8.48
C ALA A 67 1.91 25.62 -8.96
N ILE A 68 1.62 24.57 -9.72
CA ILE A 68 0.38 24.41 -10.45
C ILE A 68 -0.59 23.50 -9.66
N TRP A 69 -0.15 22.34 -9.17
CA TRP A 69 -0.96 21.37 -8.43
C TRP A 69 -0.88 21.51 -6.92
N ASP A 70 -2.03 21.32 -6.28
CA ASP A 70 -2.08 21.17 -4.83
C ASP A 70 -1.62 19.75 -4.48
N ALA A 71 -0.82 19.62 -3.42
CA ALA A 71 -0.46 18.32 -2.89
C ALA A 71 -1.72 17.54 -2.50
N PRO A 72 -1.75 16.21 -2.65
CA PRO A 72 -2.84 15.39 -2.15
C PRO A 72 -3.07 15.73 -0.68
N ARG A 73 -4.29 16.14 -0.33
CA ARG A 73 -4.64 16.31 1.08
C ARG A 73 -4.58 14.93 1.72
N GLY A 74 -3.86 14.80 2.84
CA GLY A 74 -3.91 13.59 3.64
C GLY A 74 -5.37 13.26 3.92
N GLY A 75 -5.82 12.12 3.39
CA GLY A 75 -7.20 11.66 3.59
C GLY A 75 -7.50 11.42 5.06
N PRO A 76 -8.77 11.14 5.41
CA PRO A 76 -9.10 10.71 6.76
C PRO A 76 -8.24 9.51 7.16
N LYS A 77 -7.79 9.49 8.42
CA LYS A 77 -7.03 8.36 8.95
C LYS A 77 -7.88 7.08 8.82
N PRO A 78 -7.29 5.94 8.45
CA PRO A 78 -8.00 4.66 8.44
C PRO A 78 -8.70 4.41 9.78
N ALA A 79 -9.90 3.83 9.73
CA ALA A 79 -10.70 3.54 10.92
C ALA A 79 -10.08 2.45 11.81
N LEU A 80 -9.20 1.62 11.24
CA LEU A 80 -8.42 0.61 11.93
C LEU A 80 -6.94 0.83 11.61
N ASN A 81 -6.07 0.59 12.59
CA ASN A 81 -4.64 0.44 12.33
C ASN A 81 -4.30 -1.02 12.02
N GLY A 82 -3.12 -1.28 11.44
CA GLY A 82 -2.73 -2.65 11.04
C GLY A 82 -2.74 -3.69 12.16
N LYS A 83 -2.48 -3.29 13.42
CA LYS A 83 -2.58 -4.21 14.57
C LYS A 83 -4.04 -4.59 14.87
N GLN A 84 -4.97 -3.63 14.76
CA GLN A 84 -6.39 -3.88 14.94
C GLN A 84 -6.95 -4.76 13.82
N GLU A 85 -6.54 -4.50 12.58
CA GLU A 85 -6.87 -5.32 11.41
C GLU A 85 -6.43 -6.77 11.60
N ALA A 86 -5.15 -7.01 11.92
CA ALA A 86 -4.62 -8.34 12.17
C ALA A 86 -5.37 -9.08 13.29
N ARG A 87 -5.71 -8.38 14.39
CA ARG A 87 -6.50 -8.97 15.49
C ARG A 87 -7.92 -9.35 15.08
N ILE A 88 -8.57 -8.53 14.24
CA ILE A 88 -9.91 -8.85 13.71
C ILE A 88 -9.83 -10.03 12.74
N VAL A 89 -8.83 -10.06 11.86
CA VAL A 89 -8.60 -11.18 10.93
C VAL A 89 -8.39 -12.49 11.71
N ALA A 90 -7.52 -12.48 12.72
CA ALA A 90 -7.28 -13.65 13.57
C ALA A 90 -8.55 -14.12 14.29
N MET A 91 -9.36 -13.18 14.80
CA MET A 91 -10.65 -13.48 15.42
C MET A 91 -11.60 -14.19 14.44
N VAL A 92 -11.71 -13.69 13.22
CA VAL A 92 -12.60 -14.24 12.18
C VAL A 92 -12.14 -15.63 11.70
N CYS A 93 -10.84 -15.89 11.70
CA CYS A 93 -10.30 -17.20 11.32
C CYS A 93 -10.54 -18.27 12.40
N GLY A 94 -10.85 -17.85 13.64
CA GLY A 94 -11.19 -18.73 14.74
C GLY A 94 -12.67 -19.12 14.83
N PRO A 95 -13.05 -19.87 15.88
CA PRO A 95 -14.43 -20.25 16.13
C PRO A 95 -15.29 -19.01 16.42
N TRP A 96 -16.52 -19.03 15.93
CA TRP A 96 -17.50 -17.99 16.22
C TRP A 96 -18.05 -18.12 17.65
N PRO A 97 -18.60 -17.04 18.24
CA PRO A 97 -19.16 -17.06 19.58
C PRO A 97 -20.35 -18.02 19.70
N GLN A 98 -20.60 -18.51 20.92
CA GLN A 98 -21.70 -19.44 21.18
C GLN A 98 -23.06 -18.82 20.83
N GLY A 99 -23.94 -19.60 20.20
CA GLY A 99 -25.29 -19.17 19.79
C GLY A 99 -25.35 -18.62 18.37
N GLU A 100 -24.22 -18.47 17.70
CA GLU A 100 -24.15 -18.11 16.28
C GLU A 100 -23.85 -19.36 15.44
N ALA A 101 -24.15 -19.32 14.15
CA ALA A 101 -23.85 -20.41 13.21
C ALA A 101 -22.63 -20.12 12.32
N ARG A 102 -22.25 -18.85 12.18
CA ARG A 102 -21.13 -18.38 11.34
C ARG A 102 -20.78 -16.93 11.63
N TRP A 103 -19.58 -16.51 11.20
CA TRP A 103 -19.21 -15.10 11.18
C TRP A 103 -20.01 -14.32 10.13
N SER A 104 -20.80 -13.35 10.59
CA SER A 104 -21.40 -12.31 9.75
C SER A 104 -20.66 -10.99 9.92
N VAL A 105 -20.73 -10.09 8.93
CA VAL A 105 -20.07 -8.76 9.01
C VAL A 105 -20.55 -7.96 10.24
N ARG A 106 -21.84 -8.09 10.60
CA ARG A 106 -22.41 -7.43 11.79
C ARG A 106 -21.85 -8.03 13.07
N LEU A 107 -21.80 -9.36 13.15
CA LEU A 107 -21.25 -10.07 14.31
C LEU A 107 -19.78 -9.70 14.54
N VAL A 108 -18.98 -9.67 13.47
CA VAL A 108 -17.56 -9.29 13.55
C VAL A 108 -17.38 -7.85 14.01
N ALA A 109 -18.22 -6.92 13.56
CA ALA A 109 -18.17 -5.53 14.02
C ALA A 109 -18.48 -5.42 15.52
N SER A 110 -19.56 -6.06 15.98
CA SER A 110 -19.95 -6.07 17.39
C SER A 110 -18.89 -6.72 18.27
N GLU A 111 -18.36 -7.87 17.84
CA GLU A 111 -17.36 -8.63 18.58
C GLU A 111 -16.02 -7.89 18.65
N ALA A 112 -15.63 -7.18 17.59
CA ALA A 112 -14.41 -6.37 17.57
C ALA A 112 -14.47 -5.21 18.60
N VAL A 113 -15.65 -4.64 18.82
CA VAL A 113 -15.88 -3.65 19.87
C VAL A 113 -15.91 -4.33 21.25
N ALA A 114 -16.65 -5.43 21.39
CA ALA A 114 -16.80 -6.16 22.65
C ALA A 114 -15.45 -6.66 23.21
N ARG A 115 -14.54 -7.11 22.34
CA ARG A 115 -13.17 -7.54 22.71
C ARG A 115 -12.18 -6.40 22.88
N GLY A 116 -12.62 -5.14 22.78
CA GLY A 116 -11.75 -3.97 22.89
C GLY A 116 -10.66 -3.90 21.81
N ILE A 117 -10.91 -4.48 20.63
CA ILE A 117 -9.95 -4.43 19.52
C ILE A 117 -9.98 -3.04 18.88
N ALA A 118 -11.18 -2.49 18.67
CA ALA A 118 -11.37 -1.13 18.19
C ALA A 118 -12.46 -0.41 19.01
N PRO A 119 -12.26 0.87 19.37
CA PRO A 119 -13.25 1.62 20.17
C PRO A 119 -14.57 1.83 19.43
N LYS A 120 -14.51 1.91 18.10
CA LYS A 120 -15.68 1.96 17.22
C LYS A 120 -15.30 1.40 15.87
N VAL A 121 -16.05 0.41 15.38
CA VAL A 121 -15.89 -0.10 14.02
C VAL A 121 -17.25 -0.30 13.37
N GLY A 122 -17.38 0.20 12.14
CA GLY A 122 -18.61 0.08 11.36
C GLY A 122 -18.63 -1.20 10.53
N ARG A 123 -19.84 -1.64 10.16
CA ARG A 123 -20.05 -2.76 9.24
C ARG A 123 -19.29 -2.59 7.92
N GLU A 124 -19.22 -1.38 7.37
CA GLU A 124 -18.50 -1.15 6.10
C GLU A 124 -16.99 -1.31 6.24
N THR A 125 -16.41 -0.85 7.35
CA THR A 125 -14.98 -1.06 7.65
C THR A 125 -14.64 -2.54 7.70
N ILE A 126 -15.46 -3.34 8.39
CA ILE A 126 -15.28 -4.80 8.43
C ILE A 126 -15.45 -5.44 7.05
N ARG A 127 -16.44 -4.99 6.26
CA ARG A 127 -16.67 -5.53 4.91
C ARG A 127 -15.48 -5.27 3.99
N LEU A 128 -14.91 -4.07 4.04
CA LEU A 128 -13.71 -3.70 3.29
C LEU A 128 -12.50 -4.52 3.77
N LEU A 129 -12.28 -4.59 5.08
CA LEU A 129 -11.22 -5.42 5.67
C LEU A 129 -11.30 -6.88 5.19
N MET A 130 -12.47 -7.49 5.28
CA MET A 130 -12.66 -8.87 4.83
C MET A 130 -12.41 -9.04 3.33
N ARG A 131 -12.84 -8.08 2.51
CA ARG A 131 -12.59 -8.11 1.06
C ARG A 131 -11.10 -8.00 0.77
N ASP A 132 -10.41 -7.08 1.43
CA ASP A 132 -9.00 -6.78 1.17
C ASP A 132 -8.09 -7.94 1.65
N HIS A 133 -8.53 -8.72 2.64
CA HIS A 133 -7.88 -9.97 3.06
C HIS A 133 -8.47 -11.24 2.41
N GLU A 134 -9.34 -11.09 1.41
CA GLU A 134 -10.03 -12.19 0.70
C GLU A 134 -10.77 -13.18 1.61
N LEU A 135 -11.12 -12.76 2.82
CA LEU A 135 -11.80 -13.59 3.81
C LEU A 135 -13.25 -13.78 3.39
N LYS A 136 -13.64 -15.05 3.22
CA LYS A 136 -15.03 -15.48 3.01
C LYS A 136 -15.49 -16.36 4.16
N PRO A 137 -15.65 -15.82 5.39
CA PRO A 137 -16.00 -16.60 6.57
C PRO A 137 -17.32 -17.37 6.46
N TRP A 138 -18.18 -16.97 5.51
CA TRP A 138 -19.44 -17.64 5.19
C TRP A 138 -19.30 -18.80 4.20
N ARG A 139 -18.09 -19.11 3.72
CA ARG A 139 -17.76 -20.33 2.98
C ARG A 139 -16.98 -21.24 3.92
N GLU A 140 -17.48 -22.44 4.17
CA GLU A 140 -16.84 -23.39 5.07
C GLU A 140 -15.39 -23.67 4.63
N LYS A 141 -14.47 -23.66 5.62
CA LYS A 141 -13.01 -23.76 5.56
C LYS A 141 -12.27 -22.41 5.43
N ASN A 142 -11.99 -21.84 6.60
CA ASN A 142 -11.09 -20.70 6.80
C ASN A 142 -9.63 -21.12 6.53
N VAL A 143 -9.16 -21.03 5.30
CA VAL A 143 -7.72 -21.02 5.01
C VAL A 143 -7.31 -19.61 4.63
N VAL A 144 -6.46 -19.00 5.49
CA VAL A 144 -5.79 -17.74 5.17
C VAL A 144 -4.76 -18.07 4.08
N HIS A 145 -4.97 -17.53 2.88
CA HIS A 145 -3.91 -17.50 1.89
C HIS A 145 -3.00 -16.31 2.23
N PRO A 146 -1.67 -16.49 2.33
CA PRO A 146 -0.78 -15.34 2.34
C PRO A 146 -0.93 -14.66 0.98
N GLY A 147 -1.71 -13.58 0.94
CA GLY A 147 -1.82 -12.73 -0.25
C GLY A 147 -0.42 -12.24 -0.60
N THR A 148 0.04 -12.59 -1.79
CA THR A 148 1.19 -11.92 -2.40
C THR A 148 0.72 -10.50 -2.72
N ASP A 149 1.51 -9.50 -2.31
CA ASP A 149 1.27 -8.05 -2.50
C ASP A 149 0.50 -7.31 -1.39
N ALA A 150 1.15 -7.17 -0.23
CA ALA A 150 1.07 -5.94 0.55
C ALA A 150 2.45 -5.65 1.16
N GLY A 151 3.19 -4.73 0.55
CA GLY A 151 4.48 -4.28 1.07
C GLY A 151 4.33 -3.79 2.50
N ILE A 152 4.92 -4.54 3.44
CA ILE A 152 5.11 -4.13 4.82
C ILE A 152 5.99 -2.87 4.77
N ARG A 153 5.42 -1.71 5.09
CA ARG A 153 6.21 -0.51 5.40
C ARG A 153 6.59 -0.59 6.88
N GLU A 154 7.75 -1.18 7.16
CA GLU A 154 8.46 -0.96 8.40
C GLU A 154 8.95 0.48 8.44
N SER A 155 8.59 1.21 9.51
CA SER A 155 9.36 2.36 9.95
C SER A 155 10.34 1.88 11.01
N ASP A 156 11.63 1.97 10.67
CA ASP A 156 12.79 2.05 11.56
C ASP A 156 13.18 0.79 12.36
N GLY A 157 14.36 0.23 12.03
CA GLY A 157 15.12 -0.69 12.89
C GLY A 157 16.02 -1.66 12.09
N GLU A 158 17.32 -1.67 12.38
CA GLU A 158 18.39 -2.40 11.68
C GLU A 158 18.16 -3.90 11.42
N PRO A 159 18.81 -4.49 10.38
CA PRO A 159 18.60 -5.88 10.01
C PRO A 159 19.23 -6.85 11.01
N ALA A 160 18.39 -7.72 11.58
CA ALA A 160 18.87 -8.92 12.26
C ALA A 160 19.47 -9.88 11.23
N ARG A 161 20.79 -10.10 11.31
CA ARG A 161 21.49 -11.14 10.56
C ARG A 161 20.81 -12.49 10.78
N SER A 162 20.56 -13.21 9.69
CA SER A 162 19.76 -14.43 9.70
C SER A 162 20.34 -15.48 10.67
N LEU A 163 19.46 -16.13 11.45
CA LEU A 163 19.82 -17.22 12.38
C LEU A 163 20.44 -18.45 11.67
N ARG A 164 20.37 -18.48 10.33
CA ARG A 164 20.96 -19.54 9.49
C ARG A 164 22.49 -19.42 9.37
N GLU A 165 23.06 -18.26 9.71
CA GLU A 165 24.50 -17.98 9.70
C GLU A 165 25.17 -18.30 11.05
N ALA A 166 24.40 -18.39 12.15
CA ALA A 166 24.90 -18.66 13.50
C ALA A 166 25.20 -20.15 13.78
N LEU A 167 24.82 -21.06 12.87
CA LEU A 167 25.09 -22.49 13.00
C LEU A 167 26.02 -22.95 11.87
N GLY A 168 27.20 -22.34 11.83
CA GLY A 168 28.35 -22.86 11.10
C GLY A 168 29.03 -23.97 11.89
N SER A 169 29.21 -25.10 11.21
CA SER A 169 30.25 -26.13 11.35
C SER A 169 31.17 -26.09 12.58
N SER A 170 31.24 -27.21 13.29
CA SER A 170 32.51 -27.71 13.85
C SER A 170 32.60 -29.21 13.61
N GLY A 171 33.64 -29.62 12.87
CA GLY A 171 33.89 -30.99 12.46
C GLY A 171 34.84 -31.75 13.40
N ALA A 172 34.84 -33.07 13.24
CA ALA A 172 35.88 -34.08 13.54
C ALA A 172 35.15 -35.44 13.57
N GLY A 173 35.59 -36.57 13.03
CA GLY A 173 36.82 -36.99 12.42
C GLY A 173 36.85 -38.53 12.50
N GLY A 174 37.15 -39.21 11.39
CA GLY A 174 37.95 -40.45 11.38
C GLY A 174 37.36 -41.81 11.78
N ARG A 175 37.22 -42.66 10.74
CA ARG A 175 37.79 -44.03 10.55
C ARG A 175 36.96 -45.28 10.89
N SER A 176 36.91 -46.12 9.83
CA SER A 176 37.09 -47.59 9.76
C SER A 176 35.93 -48.49 10.21
N GLY A 177 35.47 -49.47 9.45
CA GLY A 177 35.91 -50.01 8.16
C GLY A 177 35.14 -51.29 7.79
N ARG A 178 35.35 -51.76 6.54
CA ARG A 178 35.05 -53.11 5.95
C ARG A 178 33.56 -53.54 5.99
N GLU A 179 32.99 -54.28 5.03
CA GLU A 179 33.48 -55.12 3.93
C GLU A 179 32.29 -55.44 2.98
N ALA A 180 32.60 -55.78 1.71
CA ALA A 180 31.92 -56.68 0.75
C ALA A 180 30.37 -56.66 0.59
N GLY A 181 29.75 -56.75 -0.59
CA GLY A 181 30.14 -56.97 -1.98
C GLY A 181 28.93 -56.63 -2.87
N ALA A 182 29.13 -56.06 -4.06
CA ALA A 182 29.03 -56.77 -5.34
C ALA A 182 27.80 -57.69 -5.49
N VAL A 183 26.84 -57.33 -6.36
CA VAL A 183 26.62 -57.94 -7.69
C VAL A 183 25.27 -57.46 -8.27
N VAL A 184 25.30 -57.31 -9.59
CA VAL A 184 24.31 -56.90 -10.59
C VAL A 184 23.20 -57.94 -10.86
N GLU A 185 22.28 -57.59 -11.78
CA GLU A 185 21.15 -58.37 -12.37
C GLU A 185 19.81 -58.25 -11.63
N GLY A 186 18.65 -58.11 -12.27
CA GLY A 186 18.23 -58.08 -13.66
C GLY A 186 16.69 -57.87 -13.69
N MET A 187 16.17 -57.39 -14.82
CA MET A 187 14.73 -57.26 -15.17
C MET A 187 13.99 -58.64 -15.14
N PRO A 188 12.72 -58.76 -15.59
CA PRO A 188 11.45 -58.18 -15.13
C PRO A 188 10.36 -59.27 -14.90
N GLY A 189 9.20 -58.88 -14.36
CA GLY A 189 7.91 -59.45 -14.81
C GLY A 189 7.00 -60.14 -13.79
N ALA A 190 5.71 -60.08 -14.16
CA ALA A 190 4.60 -60.99 -13.82
C ALA A 190 3.81 -60.79 -12.51
N HIS A 191 2.66 -60.11 -12.65
CA HIS A 191 1.34 -60.60 -12.21
C HIS A 191 1.09 -62.05 -12.72
N PRO A 192 0.10 -62.86 -12.25
CA PRO A 192 -1.14 -62.50 -11.54
C PRO A 192 -1.59 -63.49 -10.43
N GLY A 193 -2.76 -63.23 -9.84
CA GLY A 193 -3.72 -64.30 -9.47
C GLY A 193 -4.10 -64.38 -7.99
N GLY A 194 -5.41 -64.38 -7.73
CA GLY A 194 -6.03 -64.72 -6.46
C GLY A 194 -7.28 -63.91 -6.16
#